data_AF-X0IWC4-F1
#
_entry.id   AF-X0IWC4-F1
#
_cell.length_a   1.000
_cell.length_b   1.000
_cell.length_c   1.000
_cell.angle_alpha   90.00
_cell.angle_beta   90.00
_cell.angle_gamma   90.00
#
_symmetry.space_group_name_H-M   'P 1'
#
loop_
_entity.id
_entity.type
_entity.pdbx_description
1 polymer ?
#
loop_
_entity_poly.entity_id
_entity_poly.type
_entity_poly.pdbx_seq_one_letter_code
_entity_poly.pdbx_strand_id
1 'polypeptide(L)'
;MAISIPSVSPTDRRVIAIVIDALDECDGEANVKRLLNILTQTKVASNVKIRVFITSRPELHIRLGFRSVSGNYEDLVLHEIPEDVIRRDIKAFYIENLNTIREEYNLSINDDRRLADTWPGDENIKALVKKAVPLFIFAATVCRFISQRRSASPDTQLQKVLAFETKSHESKMNPTYLP
;
A
#
# COMPACT_ATOMS: atom_id res chain seq x y z
N MET A 1 35.71 0.00 -1.60
CA MET A 1 35.02 -1.04 -0.82
C MET A 1 34.35 -1.95 -1.84
N ALA A 2 34.90 -3.14 -2.10
CA ALA A 2 34.33 -4.06 -3.09
C ALA A 2 33.41 -5.04 -2.36
N ILE A 3 32.15 -5.11 -2.79
CA ILE A 3 31.18 -6.08 -2.29
C ILE A 3 31.34 -7.34 -3.14
N SER A 4 31.89 -8.40 -2.55
CA SER A 4 31.94 -9.72 -3.17
C SER A 4 30.53 -10.30 -3.25
N ILE A 5 30.09 -10.65 -4.45
CA ILE A 5 28.87 -11.44 -4.65
C ILE A 5 29.23 -12.92 -4.38
N PRO A 6 28.49 -13.64 -3.53
CA PRO A 6 28.78 -15.05 -3.28
C PRO A 6 28.55 -15.88 -4.55
N SER A 7 29.46 -16.81 -4.83
CA SER A 7 29.33 -17.78 -5.91
C SER A 7 28.14 -18.72 -5.65
N VAL A 8 27.17 -18.75 -6.57
CA VAL A 8 26.01 -19.63 -6.50
C VAL A 8 26.46 -21.08 -6.73
N SER A 9 26.13 -21.96 -5.78
CA SER A 9 26.45 -23.39 -5.87
C SER A 9 25.46 -24.11 -6.80
N PRO A 10 25.83 -25.24 -7.45
CA PRO A 10 24.95 -25.98 -8.37
C PRO A 10 23.69 -26.57 -7.72
N THR A 11 23.64 -26.60 -6.38
CA THR A 11 22.54 -27.11 -5.55
C THR A 11 21.54 -26.04 -5.11
N ASP A 12 21.79 -24.77 -5.39
CA ASP A 12 20.84 -23.71 -5.03
C ASP A 12 19.62 -23.75 -5.94
N ARG A 13 18.49 -24.15 -5.37
CA ARG A 13 17.20 -24.09 -6.04
C ARG A 13 16.88 -22.63 -6.35
N ARG A 14 16.89 -22.25 -7.63
CA ARG A 14 16.61 -20.88 -8.07
C ARG A 14 15.14 -20.57 -7.81
N VAL A 15 14.88 -19.54 -7.02
CA VAL A 15 13.52 -19.05 -6.77
C VAL A 15 13.22 -17.93 -7.76
N ILE A 16 12.15 -18.07 -8.52
CA ILE A 16 11.61 -17.03 -9.39
C ILE A 16 10.32 -16.52 -8.76
N ALA A 17 10.28 -15.23 -8.45
CA ALA A 17 9.07 -14.55 -8.03
C ALA A 17 8.40 -13.88 -9.24
N ILE A 18 7.11 -14.13 -9.42
CA ILE A 18 6.28 -13.49 -10.45
C ILE A 18 5.22 -12.68 -9.72
N VAL A 19 5.15 -11.38 -10.01
CA VAL A 19 4.12 -10.48 -9.47
C VAL A 19 3.20 -10.08 -10.60
N ILE A 20 1.92 -10.35 -10.44
CA ILE A 20 0.86 -9.95 -11.37
C ILE A 20 0.01 -8.92 -10.63
N ASP A 21 0.13 -7.66 -11.05
CA ASP A 21 -0.63 -6.57 -10.44
C ASP A 21 -1.94 -6.33 -11.20
N ALA A 22 -3.01 -6.06 -10.47
CA ALA A 22 -4.34 -5.70 -10.98
C ALA A 22 -4.90 -6.69 -12.03
N LEU A 23 -4.99 -7.97 -11.67
CA LEU A 23 -5.50 -9.01 -12.58
C LEU A 23 -6.94 -8.75 -13.07
N ASP A 24 -7.74 -7.99 -12.31
CA ASP A 24 -9.10 -7.58 -12.72
C ASP A 24 -9.13 -6.59 -13.89
N GLU A 25 -8.02 -5.93 -14.22
CA GLU A 25 -7.89 -5.09 -15.41
C GLU A 25 -7.58 -5.91 -16.69
N CYS A 26 -7.46 -7.24 -16.57
CA CYS A 26 -7.30 -8.12 -17.72
C CYS A 26 -8.65 -8.44 -18.39
N ASP A 27 -8.72 -8.20 -19.69
CA ASP A 27 -9.94 -8.47 -20.45
C ASP A 27 -10.27 -9.97 -20.56
N GLY A 28 -11.51 -10.31 -20.22
CA GLY A 28 -12.15 -11.59 -20.55
C GLY A 28 -11.95 -12.71 -19.52
N GLU A 29 -13.06 -13.21 -18.98
CA GLU A 29 -13.11 -14.32 -18.01
C GLU A 29 -12.30 -15.56 -18.46
N ALA A 30 -12.36 -15.88 -19.76
CA ALA A 30 -11.61 -17.00 -20.33
C ALA A 30 -10.09 -16.82 -20.25
N ASN A 31 -9.60 -15.58 -20.37
CA ASN A 31 -8.17 -15.26 -20.32
C ASN A 31 -7.65 -15.36 -18.89
N VAL A 32 -8.39 -14.85 -17.91
CA VAL A 32 -8.07 -14.99 -16.48
C VAL A 32 -7.98 -16.48 -16.10
N LYS A 33 -9.01 -17.27 -16.44
CA LYS A 33 -9.00 -18.72 -16.20
C LYS A 33 -7.81 -19.42 -16.85
N ARG A 34 -7.49 -19.07 -18.10
CA ARG A 34 -6.36 -19.63 -18.83
C ARG A 34 -5.04 -19.29 -18.16
N LEU A 35 -4.84 -18.03 -17.76
CA LEU A 35 -3.65 -17.57 -17.05
C LEU A 35 -3.46 -18.33 -15.74
N LEU A 36 -4.49 -18.40 -14.89
CA LEU A 36 -4.44 -19.12 -13.62
C LEU A 36 -4.12 -20.62 -13.83
N ASN A 37 -4.71 -21.25 -14.84
CA ASN A 37 -4.40 -22.65 -15.18
C ASN A 37 -2.95 -22.83 -15.59
N ILE A 38 -2.40 -21.93 -16.41
CA ILE A 38 -0.97 -21.97 -16.78
C ILE A 38 -0.10 -21.85 -15.51
N LEU A 39 -0.38 -20.87 -14.65
CA LEU A 39 0.43 -20.61 -13.45
C LEU A 39 0.41 -21.79 -12.46
N THR A 40 -0.72 -22.49 -12.32
CA THR A 40 -0.88 -23.62 -11.40
C THR A 40 -0.36 -24.95 -11.96
N GLN A 41 -0.42 -25.14 -13.28
CA GLN A 41 -0.04 -26.40 -13.94
C GLN A 41 1.38 -26.39 -14.52
N THR A 42 2.07 -25.24 -14.52
CA THR A 42 3.43 -25.14 -15.07
C THR A 42 4.40 -26.00 -14.26
N LYS A 43 4.86 -27.10 -14.87
CA LYS A 43 5.97 -27.91 -14.36
C LYS A 43 7.27 -27.20 -14.68
N VAL A 44 7.94 -26.73 -13.64
CA VAL A 44 9.26 -26.10 -13.75
C VAL A 44 10.35 -27.15 -13.59
N ALA A 45 11.53 -26.90 -14.15
CA ALA A 45 12.71 -27.74 -13.93
C ALA A 45 12.93 -27.97 -12.43
N SER A 46 13.44 -29.15 -12.05
CA SER A 46 13.56 -29.57 -10.64
C SER A 46 14.39 -28.61 -9.77
N ASN A 47 15.31 -27.86 -10.40
CA ASN A 47 16.16 -26.85 -9.78
C ASN A 47 15.53 -25.44 -9.71
N VAL A 48 14.27 -25.27 -10.11
CA VAL A 48 13.55 -23.99 -10.07
C VAL A 48 12.34 -24.10 -9.14
N LYS A 49 12.07 -23.02 -8.40
CA LYS A 49 10.85 -22.84 -7.62
C LYS A 49 10.18 -21.55 -8.06
N ILE A 50 8.96 -21.62 -8.60
CA ILE A 50 8.19 -20.42 -8.92
C ILE A 50 7.29 -20.09 -7.72
N ARG A 51 7.24 -18.80 -7.36
CA ARG A 51 6.26 -18.22 -6.45
C ARG A 51 5.52 -17.12 -7.19
N VAL A 52 4.20 -17.17 -7.17
CA VAL A 52 3.35 -16.19 -7.85
C VAL A 52 2.59 -15.39 -6.80
N PHE A 53 2.64 -14.07 -6.90
CA PHE A 53 1.83 -13.16 -6.11
C PHE A 53 0.90 -12.40 -7.08
N ILE A 54 -0.39 -12.38 -6.76
CA ILE A 54 -1.42 -11.79 -7.61
C ILE A 54 -2.23 -10.81 -6.77
N THR A 55 -2.43 -9.60 -7.29
CA THR A 55 -3.38 -8.62 -6.73
C THR A 55 -4.58 -8.50 -7.68
N SER A 56 -5.78 -8.32 -7.12
CA SER A 56 -6.99 -8.10 -7.89
C SER A 56 -8.14 -7.60 -7.03
N ARG A 57 -9.09 -6.87 -7.61
CA ARG A 57 -10.43 -6.75 -7.03
C ARG A 57 -11.14 -8.10 -7.01
N PRO A 58 -12.02 -8.37 -6.03
CA PRO A 58 -12.68 -9.67 -5.87
C PRO A 58 -13.87 -9.84 -6.84
N GLU A 59 -13.70 -9.43 -8.10
CA GLU A 59 -14.75 -9.54 -9.11
C GLU A 59 -15.17 -11.00 -9.35
N LEU A 60 -16.42 -11.20 -9.76
CA LEU A 60 -16.98 -12.55 -9.90
C LEU A 60 -16.13 -13.44 -10.80
N HIS A 61 -15.69 -12.92 -11.95
CA HIS A 61 -14.92 -13.67 -12.93
C HIS A 61 -13.53 -14.08 -12.40
N ILE A 62 -12.90 -13.24 -11.56
CA ILE A 62 -11.64 -13.55 -10.86
C ILE A 62 -11.87 -14.69 -9.84
N ARG A 63 -12.89 -14.55 -8.99
CA ARG A 63 -13.23 -15.55 -7.96
C ARG A 63 -13.57 -16.91 -8.57
N LEU A 64 -14.34 -16.92 -9.67
CA LEU A 64 -14.64 -18.14 -10.41
C LEU A 64 -13.38 -18.74 -11.05
N GLY A 65 -12.46 -17.90 -11.54
CA GLY A 65 -11.14 -18.30 -12.02
C GLY A 65 -10.37 -19.10 -10.98
N PHE A 66 -10.15 -18.54 -9.80
CA PHE A 66 -9.42 -19.19 -8.70
C PHE A 66 -10.11 -20.43 -8.13
N ARG A 67 -11.45 -20.51 -8.16
CA ARG A 67 -12.18 -21.73 -7.77
C ARG A 67 -12.06 -22.86 -8.79
N SER A 68 -11.78 -22.54 -10.05
CA SER A 68 -11.69 -23.52 -11.14
C SER A 68 -10.32 -24.15 -11.32
N VAL A 69 -9.28 -23.59 -10.70
CA VAL A 69 -7.92 -24.14 -10.75
C VAL A 69 -7.68 -25.15 -9.64
N SER A 70 -7.07 -26.27 -9.99
CA SER A 70 -6.57 -27.27 -9.06
C SER A 70 -5.21 -26.82 -8.51
N GLY A 71 -5.09 -26.56 -7.21
CA GLY A 71 -3.81 -26.21 -6.60
C GLY A 71 -3.97 -25.59 -5.21
N ASN A 72 -2.85 -25.48 -4.49
CA ASN A 72 -2.80 -24.71 -3.25
C ASN A 72 -2.47 -23.25 -3.58
N TYR A 73 -3.38 -22.35 -3.28
CA TYR A 73 -3.11 -20.92 -3.16
C TYR A 73 -3.53 -20.47 -1.76
N GLU A 74 -2.91 -19.39 -1.29
CA GLU A 74 -3.31 -18.69 -0.07
C GLU A 74 -3.94 -17.37 -0.50
N ASP A 75 -5.11 -17.05 0.04
CA ASP A 75 -5.79 -15.78 -0.18
C ASP A 75 -5.65 -14.84 1.01
N LEU A 76 -5.54 -13.55 0.73
CA LEU A 76 -5.56 -12.49 1.74
C LEU A 76 -6.57 -11.43 1.30
N VAL A 77 -7.70 -11.37 1.99
CA VAL A 77 -8.78 -10.44 1.67
C VAL A 77 -8.56 -9.14 2.45
N LEU A 78 -8.06 -8.11 1.76
CA LEU A 78 -7.66 -6.85 2.41
C LEU A 78 -8.82 -6.08 3.06
N HIS A 79 -10.06 -6.25 2.59
CA HIS A 79 -11.24 -5.60 3.18
C HIS A 79 -11.83 -6.35 4.39
N GLU A 80 -11.31 -7.54 4.71
CA GLU A 80 -11.67 -8.30 5.91
C GLU A 80 -10.67 -8.09 7.06
N ILE A 81 -9.61 -7.31 6.82
CA ILE A 81 -8.66 -6.91 7.88
C ILE A 81 -9.44 -6.12 8.94
N PRO A 82 -9.31 -6.48 10.24
CA PRO A 82 -9.99 -5.76 11.32
C PRO A 82 -9.67 -4.25 11.31
N GLU A 83 -10.69 -3.41 11.51
CA GLU A 83 -10.52 -1.95 11.46
C GLU A 83 -9.49 -1.45 12.49
N ASP A 84 -9.38 -2.09 13.65
CA ASP A 84 -8.40 -1.75 14.68
C ASP A 84 -6.95 -1.96 14.20
N VAL A 85 -6.72 -3.01 13.40
CA VAL A 85 -5.42 -3.26 12.74
C VAL A 85 -5.14 -2.16 11.73
N ILE A 86 -6.10 -1.84 10.85
CA ILE A 86 -5.98 -0.77 9.85
C ILE A 86 -5.67 0.57 10.53
N ARG A 87 -6.42 0.91 11.59
CA ARG A 87 -6.26 2.13 12.37
C ARG A 87 -4.87 2.23 12.99
N ARG A 88 -4.38 1.13 13.59
CA ARG A 88 -3.05 1.06 14.20
C ARG A 88 -1.95 1.26 13.15
N ASP A 89 -2.08 0.61 12.01
CA ASP A 89 -1.06 0.64 10.96
C ASP A 89 -1.03 2.00 10.24
N ILE A 90 -2.20 2.62 9.99
CA ILE A 90 -2.30 4.01 9.50
C ILE A 90 -1.71 5.00 10.52
N LYS A 91 -1.98 4.80 11.82
CA LYS A 91 -1.39 5.64 12.88
C LYS A 91 0.14 5.56 12.85
N ALA A 92 0.70 4.36 12.77
CA ALA A 92 2.15 4.16 12.68
C ALA A 92 2.72 4.83 11.42
N PHE A 93 2.05 4.67 10.27
CA PHE A 93 2.43 5.33 9.03
C PHE A 93 2.48 6.86 9.16
N TYR A 94 1.46 7.47 9.76
CA TYR A 94 1.44 8.92 9.96
C TYR A 94 2.53 9.42 10.89
N ILE A 95 2.76 8.74 12.02
CA ILE A 95 3.82 9.12 12.98
C ILE A 95 5.17 9.14 12.27
N GLU A 96 5.52 8.06 11.57
CA GLU A 96 6.80 7.95 10.88
C GLU A 96 6.96 9.04 9.81
N ASN A 97 5.99 9.16 8.91
CA ASN A 97 6.12 10.09 7.79
C ASN A 97 6.09 11.56 8.23
N LEU A 98 5.29 11.92 9.23
CA LEU A 98 5.22 13.30 9.72
C LEU A 98 6.49 13.65 10.51
N ASN A 99 7.08 12.71 11.25
CA ASN A 99 8.39 12.91 11.87
C ASN A 99 9.46 13.21 10.83
N THR A 100 9.54 12.41 9.75
CA THR A 100 10.46 12.67 8.64
C THR A 100 10.23 14.05 8.02
N ILE A 101 8.96 14.40 7.72
CA ILE A 101 8.63 15.72 7.16
C ILE A 101 9.08 16.86 8.08
N ARG A 102 8.87 16.71 9.40
CA ARG A 102 9.26 17.69 10.41
C ARG A 102 10.78 17.88 10.44
N GLU A 103 11.52 16.78 10.49
CA GLU A 103 12.98 16.79 10.54
C GLU A 103 13.57 17.45 9.30
N GLU A 104 13.17 17.00 8.12
CA GLU A 104 13.67 17.57 6.87
C GLU A 104 13.27 19.04 6.69
N TYR A 105 12.10 19.45 7.20
CA TYR A 105 11.68 20.86 7.19
C TYR A 105 12.56 21.70 8.13
N ASN A 106 12.76 21.23 9.36
CA ASN A 106 13.56 21.92 10.38
C ASN A 106 15.06 22.01 10.03
N LEU A 107 15.58 21.09 9.21
CA LEU A 107 16.93 21.15 8.65
C LEU A 107 17.10 22.26 7.59
N SER A 108 16.01 22.67 6.94
CA SER A 108 16.04 23.60 5.81
C SER A 108 15.64 25.04 6.14
N ILE A 109 15.36 25.32 7.42
CA ILE A 109 14.78 26.60 7.86
C ILE A 109 15.52 27.13 9.09
N ASN A 110 15.41 28.44 9.32
CA ASN A 110 15.96 29.10 10.51
C ASN A 110 15.20 28.69 11.77
N ASP A 111 15.86 28.79 12.92
CA ASP A 111 15.33 28.33 14.22
C ASP A 111 13.98 28.97 14.61
N ASP A 112 13.71 30.20 14.18
CA ASP A 112 12.47 30.95 14.45
C ASP A 112 11.22 30.36 13.80
N ARG A 113 11.40 29.52 12.77
CA ARG A 113 10.31 28.91 11.98
C ARG A 113 10.26 27.39 12.11
N ARG A 114 11.07 26.81 12.99
CA ARG A 114 11.06 25.36 13.22
C ARG A 114 9.74 24.90 13.82
N LEU A 115 9.33 23.72 13.40
CA LEU A 115 8.24 22.99 14.03
C LEU A 115 8.73 22.41 15.36
N ALA A 116 7.88 22.51 16.39
CA ALA A 116 8.16 21.96 17.71
C ALA A 116 8.37 20.44 17.66
N ASP A 117 9.10 19.89 18.64
CA ASP A 117 9.31 18.44 18.75
C ASP A 117 8.02 17.66 18.99
N THR A 118 6.99 18.32 19.52
CA THR A 118 5.66 17.75 19.71
C THR A 118 4.78 17.84 18.46
N TRP A 119 5.25 18.45 17.36
CA TRP A 119 4.49 18.50 16.11
C TRP A 119 4.41 17.11 15.46
N PRO A 120 3.24 16.67 14.94
CA PRO A 120 1.99 17.43 14.81
C PRO A 120 1.07 17.37 16.03
N GLY A 121 1.39 16.55 17.03
CA GLY A 121 0.58 16.35 18.24
C GLY A 121 -0.44 15.21 18.09
N ASP A 122 -0.72 14.52 19.21
CA ASP A 122 -1.53 13.30 19.22
C ASP A 122 -2.96 13.51 18.72
N GLU A 123 -3.58 14.64 19.02
CA GLU A 123 -4.95 14.94 18.58
C GLU A 123 -5.03 15.12 17.05
N ASN A 124 -4.02 15.74 16.44
CA ASN A 124 -3.93 15.86 15.00
C ASN A 124 -3.72 14.49 14.34
N ILE A 125 -2.86 13.64 14.92
CA ILE A 125 -2.70 12.24 14.46
C ILE A 125 -4.03 11.48 14.54
N LYS A 126 -4.75 11.56 15.67
CA LYS A 126 -6.06 10.90 15.82
C LYS A 126 -7.07 11.39 14.77
N ALA A 127 -7.11 12.69 14.50
CA ALA A 127 -7.98 13.27 13.49
C ALA A 127 -7.62 12.81 12.07
N LEU A 128 -6.33 12.76 11.73
CA LEU A 128 -5.85 12.25 10.45
C LEU A 128 -6.18 10.76 10.26
N VAL A 129 -5.93 9.94 11.28
CA VAL A 129 -6.28 8.51 11.26
C VAL A 129 -7.78 8.32 11.03
N LYS A 130 -8.63 9.10 11.73
CA LYS A 130 -10.08 9.04 11.55
C LYS A 130 -10.51 9.37 10.11
N LYS A 131 -9.85 10.33 9.45
CA LYS A 131 -10.14 10.70 8.05
C LYS A 131 -9.61 9.67 7.05
N ALA A 132 -8.54 8.97 7.40
CA ALA A 132 -7.86 8.05 6.50
C ALA A 132 -8.45 6.64 6.50
N VAL A 133 -8.97 6.15 7.62
CA VAL A 133 -9.53 4.79 7.69
C VAL A 133 -10.70 4.65 6.71
N PRO A 134 -10.75 3.59 5.88
CA PRO A 134 -9.81 2.46 5.81
C PRO A 134 -8.69 2.60 4.75
N LEU A 135 -8.59 3.74 4.07
CA LEU A 135 -7.77 3.97 2.87
C LEU A 135 -6.34 4.46 3.18
N PHE A 136 -5.36 3.55 3.14
CA PHE A 136 -3.93 3.91 3.20
C PHE A 136 -3.50 4.92 2.13
N ILE A 137 -4.09 4.85 0.94
CA ILE A 137 -3.80 5.80 -0.14
C ILE A 137 -4.15 7.24 0.23
N PHE A 138 -5.20 7.43 1.04
CA PHE A 138 -5.55 8.74 1.57
C PHE A 138 -4.45 9.25 2.51
N ALA A 139 -3.96 8.40 3.42
CA ALA A 139 -2.88 8.76 4.34
C ALA A 139 -1.60 9.16 3.60
N ALA A 140 -1.18 8.35 2.62
CA ALA A 140 -0.02 8.65 1.78
C ALA A 140 -0.19 9.96 0.99
N THR A 141 -1.39 10.22 0.48
CA THR A 141 -1.72 11.46 -0.25
C THR A 141 -1.64 12.67 0.67
N VAL A 142 -2.14 12.58 1.89
CA VAL A 142 -2.03 13.63 2.91
C VAL A 142 -0.56 13.92 3.25
N CYS A 143 0.26 12.91 3.51
CA CYS A 143 1.68 13.11 3.80
C CYS A 143 2.41 13.78 2.62
N ARG A 144 2.15 13.31 1.39
CA ARG A 144 2.69 13.91 0.17
C ARG A 144 2.22 15.34 -0.04
N PHE A 145 0.99 15.67 0.35
CA PHE A 145 0.51 17.04 0.33
C PHE A 145 1.31 17.87 1.33
N ILE A 146 1.30 17.50 2.62
CA ILE A 146 1.97 18.22 3.71
C ILE A 146 3.47 18.45 3.44
N SER A 147 4.15 17.53 2.77
CA SER A 147 5.57 17.65 2.42
C SER A 147 5.88 18.65 1.30
N GLN A 148 4.88 19.16 0.55
CA GLN A 148 5.07 20.06 -0.59
C GLN A 148 5.42 21.49 -0.15
N ARG A 149 6.70 21.76 0.06
CA ARG A 149 7.22 23.04 0.58
C ARG A 149 6.99 24.27 -0.31
N ARG A 150 6.56 24.09 -1.57
CA ARG A 150 6.36 25.20 -2.51
C ARG A 150 5.15 26.07 -2.16
N SER A 151 4.20 25.56 -1.38
CA SER A 151 2.91 26.23 -1.16
C SER A 151 2.77 26.84 0.23
N ALA A 152 3.20 26.15 1.29
CA ALA A 152 3.14 26.63 2.68
C ALA A 152 3.99 25.73 3.62
N SER A 153 4.15 26.12 4.88
CA SER A 153 4.77 25.27 5.91
C SER A 153 3.97 23.98 6.11
N PRO A 154 4.61 22.87 6.56
CA PRO A 154 3.91 21.62 6.83
C PRO A 154 2.73 21.80 7.78
N ASP A 155 2.87 22.63 8.81
CA ASP A 155 1.78 22.90 9.75
C ASP A 155 0.58 23.59 9.09
N THR A 156 0.83 24.59 8.24
CA THR A 156 -0.25 25.24 7.48
C THR A 156 -0.99 24.24 6.59
N GLN A 157 -0.27 23.30 5.98
CA GLN A 157 -0.87 22.27 5.14
C GLN A 157 -1.64 21.23 5.95
N LEU A 158 -1.10 20.84 7.11
CA LEU A 158 -1.81 20.00 8.07
C LEU A 158 -3.14 20.64 8.48
N GLN A 159 -3.15 21.93 8.84
CA GLN A 159 -4.39 22.61 9.22
C GLN A 159 -5.42 22.64 8.08
N LYS A 160 -4.98 22.79 6.82
CA LYS A 160 -5.87 22.68 5.65
C LYS A 160 -6.51 21.29 5.55
N VAL A 161 -5.74 20.23 5.75
CA VAL A 161 -6.25 18.85 5.71
C VAL A 161 -7.23 18.60 6.87
N LEU A 162 -6.94 19.12 8.06
CA LEU A 162 -7.79 18.97 9.23
C LEU A 162 -9.12 19.71 9.06
N ALA A 163 -9.07 20.95 8.57
CA ALA A 163 -10.23 21.79 8.29
C ALA A 163 -11.10 21.29 7.13
N PHE A 164 -10.53 20.50 6.21
CA PHE A 164 -11.28 19.89 5.13
C PHE A 164 -12.29 18.86 5.68
N GLU A 165 -13.57 19.21 5.67
CA GLU A 165 -14.64 18.27 6.00
C GLU A 165 -14.81 17.25 4.87
N THR A 166 -14.67 15.95 5.18
CA THR A 166 -14.86 14.85 4.22
C THR A 166 -16.33 14.61 3.82
N LYS A 167 -17.26 15.49 4.26
CA LYS A 167 -18.72 15.34 4.15
C LYS A 167 -19.28 15.11 2.74
N SER A 168 -18.48 15.23 1.68
CA SER A 168 -18.92 14.99 0.29
C SER A 168 -18.07 14.00 -0.52
N HIS A 169 -16.88 13.59 -0.03
CA HIS A 169 -15.94 12.78 -0.80
C HIS A 169 -15.83 11.32 -0.33
N GLU A 170 -16.11 10.99 0.93
CA GLU A 170 -16.23 9.58 1.36
C GLU A 170 -17.33 8.87 0.55
N SER A 171 -18.48 9.53 0.36
CA SER A 171 -19.58 9.04 -0.49
C SER A 171 -19.19 8.84 -1.97
N LYS A 172 -18.19 9.56 -2.49
CA LYS A 172 -17.77 9.50 -3.90
C LYS A 172 -16.57 8.58 -4.16
N MET A 173 -15.70 8.39 -3.17
CA MET A 173 -14.56 7.47 -3.25
C MET A 173 -14.91 6.05 -2.82
N ASN A 174 -15.89 5.89 -1.92
CA ASN A 174 -16.38 4.58 -1.50
C ASN A 174 -16.70 3.65 -2.69
N PRO A 175 -17.49 4.05 -3.71
CA PRO A 175 -17.75 3.16 -4.84
C PRO A 175 -16.52 2.81 -5.69
N THR A 176 -15.41 3.57 -5.60
CA THR A 176 -14.16 3.26 -6.32
C THR A 176 -13.31 2.21 -5.58
N TYR A 177 -13.40 2.17 -4.25
CA TYR A 177 -12.53 1.33 -3.40
C TYR A 177 -13.29 0.24 -2.63
N LEU A 178 -14.61 0.19 -2.76
CA LEU A 178 -15.43 -0.93 -2.31
C LEU A 178 -15.47 -2.02 -3.40
N PRO A 179 -15.50 -3.30 -3.00
CA PRO A 179 -15.60 -4.43 -3.93
C PRO A 179 -16.92 -4.50 -4.69
#